data_AF-I3VPB3-F1
#
_entry.id   AF-I3VPB3-F1
#
_cell.length_a   1.000
_cell.length_b   1.000
_cell.length_c   1.000
_cell.angle_alpha   90.00
_cell.angle_beta   90.00
_cell.angle_gamma   90.00
#
_symmetry.space_group_name_H-M   'P 1'
#
loop_
_entity.id
_entity.type
_entity.pdbx_description
1 polymer ?
#
loop_
_entity_poly.entity_id
_entity_poly.type
_entity_poly.pdbx_seq_one_letter_code
_entity_poly.pdbx_strand_id
1 'polypeptide(L)' 'RGSSFWYKQSCKRASGVTETNQGNLQVPDICKNNGDSKCDHYCKNECSAKKGFCSGQATAKENMCFCTY' A
#
# COMPACT_ATOMS: atom_id res chain seq x y z
N ARG A 1 16.02 -12.15 12.03
CA ARG A 1 14.76 -11.77 12.72
C ARG A 1 14.71 -10.24 12.75
N GLY A 2 13.78 -9.59 12.03
CA GLY A 2 13.50 -8.17 12.30
C GLY A 2 13.01 -7.32 11.13
N SER A 3 13.61 -7.44 9.94
CA SER A 3 13.46 -6.46 8.86
C SER A 3 12.02 -6.20 8.41
N SER A 4 11.22 -7.23 8.14
CA SER A 4 9.85 -7.05 7.60
C SER A 4 8.88 -6.32 8.54
N PHE A 5 9.10 -6.37 9.86
CA PHE A 5 8.25 -5.64 10.81
C PHE A 5 8.53 -4.13 10.81
N TRP A 6 9.80 -3.74 10.63
CA TRP A 6 10.18 -2.32 10.55
C TRP A 6 9.60 -1.66 9.30
N TYR A 7 9.69 -2.30 8.14
CA TYR A 7 9.17 -1.73 6.88
C TYR A 7 7.65 -1.58 6.85
N LYS A 8 6.90 -2.57 7.39
CA LYS A 8 5.45 -2.43 7.59
C LYS A 8 5.11 -1.23 8.48
N GLN A 9 5.89 -0.98 9.52
CA GLN A 9 5.64 0.09 10.47
C GLN A 9 6.04 1.47 9.90
N SER A 10 7.10 1.54 9.09
CA SER A 10 7.48 2.73 8.31
C SER A 10 6.39 3.12 7.32
N CYS A 11 5.84 2.15 6.59
CA CYS A 11 4.75 2.38 5.64
C CYS A 11 3.46 2.83 6.33
N LYS A 12 3.16 2.31 7.53
CA LYS A 12 2.04 2.76 8.38
C LYS A 12 2.19 4.20 8.90
N ARG A 13 3.37 4.83 8.78
CA ARG A 13 3.55 6.25 9.14
C ARG A 13 2.97 7.22 8.12
N ALA A 14 2.74 6.77 6.88
CA ALA A 14 2.02 7.60 5.91
C ALA A 14 0.56 7.77 6.38
N SER A 15 0.09 9.01 6.36
CA SER A 15 -1.25 9.36 6.85
C SER A 15 -2.33 8.54 6.15
N GLY A 16 -3.10 7.81 6.94
CA GLY A 16 -4.24 7.02 6.47
C GLY A 16 -3.91 5.62 5.95
N VAL A 17 -2.67 5.13 6.14
CA VAL A 17 -2.35 3.73 5.84
C VAL A 17 -3.01 2.78 6.84
N THR A 18 -3.82 1.86 6.34
CA THR A 18 -4.59 0.92 7.17
C THR A 18 -4.23 -0.52 6.82
N GLU A 19 -4.00 -1.36 7.82
CA GLU A 19 -3.82 -2.80 7.59
C GLU A 19 -5.19 -3.49 7.51
N THR A 20 -5.36 -4.35 6.51
CA THR A 20 -6.56 -5.17 6.37
C THR A 20 -6.48 -6.38 7.28
N ASN A 21 -7.63 -7.01 7.55
CA ASN A 21 -7.70 -8.27 8.29
C ASN A 21 -6.93 -9.42 7.59
N GLN A 22 -6.56 -9.26 6.32
CA GLN A 22 -5.74 -10.22 5.56
C GLN A 22 -4.23 -9.91 5.64
N GLY A 23 -3.82 -8.89 6.40
CA GLY A 23 -2.42 -8.51 6.55
C GLY A 23 -1.84 -7.68 5.40
N ASN A 24 -2.69 -7.22 4.47
CA ASN A 24 -2.34 -6.28 3.40
C ASN A 24 -2.41 -4.84 3.91
N LEU A 25 -1.69 -3.91 3.28
CA LEU A 25 -1.80 -2.48 3.60
C LEU A 25 -2.62 -1.75 2.54
N GLN A 26 -3.50 -0.86 2.99
CA GLN A 26 -4.24 0.10 2.17
C GLN A 26 -3.58 1.47 2.34
N VAL A 27 -3.14 2.09 1.26
CA VAL A 27 -2.50 3.40 1.23
C VAL A 27 -3.36 4.36 0.41
N PRO A 28 -3.95 5.40 1.01
CA PRO A 28 -4.79 6.36 0.30
C PRO A 28 -3.95 7.30 -0.58
N ASP A 29 -4.60 7.95 -1.55
CA ASP A 29 -4.06 9.00 -2.44
C ASP A 29 -2.84 8.64 -3.31
N ILE A 30 -2.23 7.47 -3.18
CA ILE A 30 -1.12 7.06 -4.06
C ILE A 30 -1.56 6.87 -5.51
N CYS A 31 -2.73 6.27 -5.71
CA CYS A 31 -3.22 5.92 -7.03
C CYS A 31 -3.87 7.11 -7.75
N LYS A 32 -4.09 8.22 -7.04
CA LYS A 32 -4.65 9.46 -7.57
C LYS A 32 -3.65 10.03 -8.58
N ASN A 33 -3.97 9.93 -9.87
CA ASN A 33 -3.17 10.36 -11.02
C ASN A 33 -1.88 9.58 -11.35
N ASN A 34 -1.52 8.53 -10.59
CA ASN A 34 -0.24 7.84 -10.80
C ASN A 34 -0.35 6.37 -11.26
N GLY A 35 -1.55 5.78 -11.18
CA GLY A 35 -1.79 4.38 -11.57
C GLY A 35 -1.03 3.33 -10.74
N ASP A 36 -1.12 2.08 -11.17
CA ASP A 36 -0.57 0.92 -10.45
C ASP A 36 0.95 0.95 -10.28
N SER A 37 1.69 1.52 -11.23
CA SER A 37 3.17 1.51 -11.20
C SER A 37 3.75 2.22 -9.98
N LYS A 38 3.17 3.36 -9.58
CA LYS A 38 3.65 4.11 -8.41
C LYS A 38 3.23 3.45 -7.10
N CYS A 39 2.06 2.81 -7.10
CA CYS A 39 1.61 1.96 -6.01
C CYS A 39 2.55 0.78 -5.80
N ASP A 40 2.87 0.03 -6.86
CA ASP A 40 3.80 -1.09 -6.81
C ASP A 40 5.19 -0.67 -6.33
N HIS A 41 5.70 0.46 -6.84
CA HIS A 41 6.98 1.01 -6.43
C HIS A 41 7.00 1.39 -4.94
N TYR A 42 5.98 2.09 -4.45
CA TYR A 42 5.87 2.46 -3.04
C TYR A 42 5.75 1.23 -2.14
N CYS A 43 4.86 0.29 -2.49
CA CYS A 43 4.66 -0.94 -1.75
C CYS A 43 5.95 -1.75 -1.63
N LYS A 44 6.73 -1.87 -2.71
CA LYS A 44 8.00 -2.61 -2.69
C LYS A 44 9.12 -1.90 -1.94
N ASN A 45 9.32 -0.60 -2.21
CA ASN A 45 10.47 0.13 -1.65
C ASN A 45 10.22 0.64 -0.23
N GLU A 46 9.07 1.24 0.04
CA GLU A 46 8.76 1.84 1.34
C GLU A 46 8.22 0.81 2.32
N CYS A 47 7.43 -0.14 1.82
CA CYS A 47 6.70 -1.08 2.65
C CYS A 47 7.30 -2.50 2.63
N SER A 48 8.25 -2.81 1.74
CA SER A 48 8.77 -4.18 1.53
C SER A 48 7.68 -5.23 1.26
N ALA A 49 6.59 -4.81 0.60
CA ALA A 49 5.55 -5.70 0.10
C ALA A 49 5.99 -6.38 -1.20
N LYS A 50 5.37 -7.51 -1.55
CA LYS A 50 5.65 -8.23 -2.79
C LYS A 50 5.14 -7.50 -4.02
N LYS A 51 3.95 -6.89 -3.92
CA LYS A 51 3.27 -6.22 -5.03
C LYS A 51 2.35 -5.12 -4.51
N GLY A 52 2.19 -4.05 -5.28
CA GLY A 52 1.16 -3.04 -5.08
C GLY A 52 0.16 -3.03 -6.25
N PHE A 53 -1.12 -2.86 -5.95
CA PHE A 53 -2.15 -2.62 -6.96
C PHE A 53 -3.11 -1.52 -6.54
N CYS A 54 -3.57 -0.73 -7.49
CA CYS A 54 -4.55 0.32 -7.27
C CYS A 54 -5.96 -0.26 -7.26
N SER A 55 -6.77 0.24 -6.33
CA SER A 55 -8.21 0.04 -6.34
C SER A 55 -8.77 0.69 -7.59
N GLY A 56 -9.44 -0.11 -8.43
CA GLY A 56 -10.21 0.42 -9.55
C GLY A 56 -11.40 1.26 -9.05
N GLN A 57 -11.94 2.09 -9.95
CA GLN A 57 -13.08 2.99 -9.74
C GLN A 57 -14.36 2.31 -9.23
N ALA A 58 -14.43 0.97 -9.24
CA ALA A 58 -15.59 0.21 -8.77
C ALA A 58 -15.64 -0.02 -7.25
N THR A 59 -14.64 0.43 -6.49
CA THR A 59 -14.61 0.25 -5.02
C THR A 59 -14.98 1.56 -4.34
N ALA A 60 -15.71 1.51 -3.22
CA ALA A 60 -16.12 2.66 -2.39
C ALA A 60 -14.97 3.56 -1.87
N LYS A 61 -13.74 3.23 -2.24
CA LYS A 61 -12.48 3.83 -1.83
C LYS A 61 -11.60 3.99 -3.06
N GLU A 62 -12.01 4.90 -3.93
CA GLU A 62 -11.27 5.26 -5.14
C GLU A 62 -9.88 5.79 -4.76
N ASN A 63 -8.89 5.54 -5.62
CA ASN A 63 -7.50 5.98 -5.45
C ASN A 63 -6.71 5.34 -4.29
N MET A 64 -7.15 4.20 -3.75
CA MET A 64 -6.36 3.44 -2.78
C MET A 64 -5.36 2.50 -3.44
N CYS A 65 -4.17 2.40 -2.85
CA CYS A 65 -3.14 1.44 -3.20
C CYS A 65 -3.12 0.30 -2.19
N PHE A 66 -3.21 -0.94 -2.68
CA PHE A 66 -3.18 -2.15 -1.86
C PHE A 66 -1.82 -2.83 -2.01
N CYS A 67 -1.07 -2.90 -0.90
CA CYS A 67 0.20 -3.61 -0.82
C CYS A 67 0.00 -5.03 -0.27
N THR A 68 0.39 -6.03 -1.06
CA THR A 68 0.29 -7.46 -0.71
C THR A 68 1.64 -8.00 -0.24
N TYR A 69 1.67 -8.71 0.89
CA TYR A 69 2.88 -9.28 1.51
C TYR A 69 3.03 -10.79 1.32
#